data_AF-A0A7S3SNV7-F1
#
_entry.id   AF-A0A7S3SNV7-F1
#
_cell.length_a   1.000
_cell.length_b   1.000
_cell.length_c   1.000
_cell.angle_alpha   90.00
_cell.angle_beta   90.00
_cell.angle_gamma   90.00
#
_symmetry.space_group_name_H-M   'P 1'
#
loop_
_entity.id
_entity.type
_entity.pdbx_description
1 polymer ?
#
loop_
_entity_poly.entity_id
_entity_poly.type
_entity_poly.pdbx_seq_one_letter_code
_entity_poly.pdbx_strand_id
1 'polypeptide(L)'
;EAELDALRDRDRNSRLTPAEVAERMAEMKKMRELLFYHEVKAKRIAKIKSRAYRKVHKKASQSRDEQREQLGQLDQQTAMRLQMKREIDRVRERMTLKHKNTSRWARHALKQQKHNPALAQAVQEQLTRGEELRRKQMDAGAGGG
;
A
#
# COMPACT_ATOMS: atom_id res chain seq x y z
N GLU A 1 -33.16 8.53 -13.78
CA GLU A 1 -33.30 8.92 -12.35
C GLU A 1 -32.60 10.25 -12.05
N ALA A 2 -31.28 10.38 -12.25
CA ALA A 2 -30.55 11.64 -12.03
C ALA A 2 -31.08 12.86 -12.83
N GLU A 3 -31.57 12.66 -14.05
CA GLU A 3 -32.18 13.75 -14.84
C GLU A 3 -33.56 14.18 -14.32
N LEU A 4 -34.35 13.25 -13.78
CA LEU A 4 -35.65 13.54 -13.17
C LEU A 4 -35.48 14.30 -11.84
N ASP A 5 -34.44 13.97 -11.08
CA ASP A 5 -34.07 14.72 -9.87
C ASP A 5 -33.54 16.13 -10.21
N ALA A 6 -32.72 16.27 -11.24
CA ALA A 6 -32.24 17.57 -11.71
C ALA A 6 -33.39 18.47 -12.22
N LEU A 7 -34.39 17.89 -12.89
CA LEU A 7 -35.62 18.60 -13.31
C LEU A 7 -36.51 18.96 -12.11
N ARG A 8 -36.66 18.07 -11.13
CA ARG A 8 -37.36 18.35 -9.86
C ARG A 8 -36.69 19.46 -9.06
N ASP A 9 -35.36 19.51 -9.02
CA ASP A 9 -34.60 20.56 -8.34
C ASP A 9 -34.68 21.90 -9.05
N ARG A 10 -34.69 21.89 -10.39
CA ARG A 10 -34.93 23.07 -11.22
C ARG A 10 -36.32 23.64 -10.95
N ASP A 11 -37.35 22.79 -10.89
CA ASP A 11 -38.72 23.17 -10.56
C ASP A 11 -38.88 23.67 -9.11
N ARG A 12 -38.13 23.12 -8.15
CA ARG A 12 -38.14 23.58 -6.75
C ARG A 12 -37.60 25.00 -6.60
N ASN A 13 -36.54 25.34 -7.32
CA ASN A 13 -35.98 26.70 -7.28
C ASN A 13 -36.84 27.72 -8.04
N SER A 14 -37.57 27.29 -9.08
CA SER A 14 -38.52 28.14 -9.81
C SER A 14 -39.80 28.49 -9.03
N ARG A 15 -40.11 27.73 -7.96
CA ARG A 15 -41.27 27.95 -7.07
C ARG A 15 -40.95 28.83 -5.84
N LEU A 16 -39.68 29.16 -5.64
CA LEU A 16 -39.21 29.99 -4.52
C LEU A 16 -39.12 31.44 -4.97
N THR A 17 -39.42 32.36 -4.05
CA THR A 17 -39.20 33.78 -4.29
C THR A 17 -37.70 34.09 -4.43
N PRO A 18 -37.30 35.16 -5.13
CA PRO A 18 -35.88 35.54 -5.27
C PRO A 18 -35.15 35.68 -3.93
N ALA A 19 -35.87 36.09 -2.87
CA ALA A 19 -35.33 36.20 -1.51
C ALA A 19 -34.99 34.84 -0.91
N GLU A 20 -35.89 33.86 -0.99
CA GLU A 20 -35.67 32.50 -0.48
C GLU A 20 -34.55 31.78 -1.23
N VAL A 21 -34.40 32.03 -2.54
CA VAL A 21 -33.27 31.52 -3.32
C VAL A 21 -31.96 32.13 -2.82
N ALA A 22 -31.93 33.43 -2.53
CA ALA A 22 -30.73 34.11 -2.01
C ALA A 22 -30.34 33.58 -0.62
N GLU A 23 -31.30 33.38 0.28
CA GLU A 23 -31.08 32.80 1.61
C GLU A 23 -30.51 31.38 1.51
N ARG A 24 -31.13 30.53 0.69
CA ARG A 24 -30.66 29.17 0.45
C ARG A 24 -29.25 29.13 -0.14
N MET A 25 -28.92 30.07 -1.03
CA MET A 25 -27.56 30.20 -1.58
C MET A 25 -26.55 30.64 -0.52
N ALA A 26 -26.94 31.53 0.40
CA ALA A 26 -26.11 31.95 1.52
C ALA A 26 -25.84 30.78 2.49
N GLU A 27 -26.86 29.98 2.79
CA GLU A 27 -26.70 28.76 3.59
C GLU A 27 -25.75 27.75 2.92
N MET A 28 -25.96 27.48 1.63
CA MET A 28 -25.09 26.58 0.87
C MET A 28 -23.65 27.09 0.76
N LYS A 29 -23.45 28.41 0.71
CA LYS A 29 -22.11 29.01 0.74
C LYS A 29 -21.45 28.77 2.11
N LYS A 30 -22.16 29.04 3.21
CA LYS A 30 -21.68 28.78 4.57
C LYS A 30 -21.32 27.31 4.78
N MET A 31 -22.15 26.38 4.30
CA MET A 31 -21.86 24.95 4.36
C MET A 31 -20.60 24.57 3.57
N ARG A 32 -20.46 25.09 2.35
CA ARG A 32 -19.28 24.84 1.51
C ARG A 32 -18.00 25.35 2.16
N GLU A 33 -18.03 26.55 2.73
CA GLU A 33 -16.89 27.15 3.44
C GLU A 33 -16.50 26.29 4.65
N LEU A 34 -17.47 25.87 5.47
CA LEU A 34 -17.21 25.00 6.62
C LEU A 34 -16.56 23.68 6.19
N LEU A 35 -17.12 23.01 5.19
CA LEU A 35 -16.57 21.76 4.65
C LEU A 35 -15.14 21.94 4.13
N PHE A 36 -14.88 23.04 3.41
CA PHE A 36 -13.54 23.36 2.90
C PHE A 36 -12.51 23.49 4.02
N TYR A 37 -12.82 24.25 5.08
CA TYR A 37 -11.89 24.39 6.21
C TYR A 37 -11.66 23.07 6.94
N HIS A 38 -12.69 22.25 7.09
CA HIS A 38 -12.56 20.90 7.64
C HIS A 38 -11.66 20.02 6.78
N GLU A 39 -11.81 20.05 5.45
CA GLU A 39 -10.98 19.30 4.52
C GLU A 39 -9.51 19.75 4.60
N VAL A 40 -9.24 21.06 4.61
CA VAL A 40 -7.89 21.62 4.76
C VAL A 40 -7.27 21.18 6.09
N LYS A 41 -8.02 21.24 7.19
CA LYS A 41 -7.57 20.76 8.50
C LYS A 41 -7.28 19.26 8.49
N ALA A 42 -8.14 18.45 7.89
CA ALA A 42 -7.95 17.01 7.76
C ALA A 42 -6.68 16.67 6.95
N LYS A 43 -6.47 17.32 5.80
CA LYS A 43 -5.26 17.20 4.99
C LYS A 43 -4.00 17.57 5.79
N ARG A 44 -4.06 18.65 6.58
CA ARG A 44 -2.95 19.04 7.47
C ARG A 44 -2.66 17.99 8.53
N ILE A 45 -3.69 17.46 9.20
CA ILE A 45 -3.55 16.40 10.21
C ILE A 45 -2.94 15.14 9.57
N ALA A 46 -3.44 14.71 8.41
CA ALA A 46 -2.88 13.57 7.68
C ALA A 46 -1.40 13.78 7.32
N LYS A 47 -1.02 14.99 6.88
CA LYS A 47 0.37 15.36 6.59
C LYS A 47 1.24 15.29 7.84
N ILE A 48 0.78 15.83 8.97
CA ILE A 48 1.47 15.76 10.27
C ILE A 48 1.67 14.31 10.69
N LYS A 49 0.61 13.49 10.68
CA LYS A 49 0.68 12.07 11.01
C LYS A 49 1.66 11.33 10.10
N SER A 50 1.60 11.56 8.79
CA SER A 50 2.53 10.93 7.83
C SER A 50 3.99 11.33 8.09
N ARG A 51 4.26 12.60 8.44
CA ARG A 51 5.61 13.12 8.74
C ARG A 51 6.13 12.53 10.04
N ALA A 52 5.30 12.51 11.08
CA ALA A 52 5.63 11.92 12.38
C ALA A 52 5.92 10.42 12.24
N TYR A 53 5.05 9.67 11.54
CA TYR A 53 5.26 8.25 11.25
C TYR A 53 6.58 8.02 10.52
N ARG A 54 6.86 8.76 9.44
CA ARG A 54 8.13 8.64 8.70
C ARG A 54 9.33 8.96 9.58
N LYS A 55 9.26 9.97 10.45
CA LYS A 55 10.34 10.33 11.38
C LYS A 55 10.62 9.19 12.37
N VAL A 56 9.58 8.66 13.01
CA VAL A 56 9.69 7.55 13.96
C VAL A 56 10.21 6.29 13.25
N HIS A 57 9.66 5.95 12.09
CA HIS A 57 10.09 4.79 11.31
C HIS A 57 11.54 4.91 10.84
N LYS A 58 11.98 6.09 10.39
CA LYS A 58 13.39 6.34 10.02
C LYS A 58 14.31 6.16 11.23
N LYS A 59 13.98 6.76 12.38
CA LYS A 59 14.76 6.61 13.61
C LYS A 59 14.82 5.15 14.08
N ALA A 60 13.70 4.44 14.03
CA ALA A 60 13.66 3.03 14.38
C ALA A 60 14.49 2.16 13.44
N SER A 61 14.48 2.44 12.13
CA SER A 61 15.36 1.75 11.17
C SER A 61 16.83 2.02 11.48
N GLN A 62 17.21 3.30 11.63
CA GLN A 62 18.60 3.69 11.94
C GLN A 62 19.09 3.05 13.23
N SER A 63 18.30 3.09 14.30
CA SER A 63 18.66 2.45 15.57
C SER A 63 18.84 0.94 15.45
N ARG A 64 18.02 0.26 14.63
CA ARG A 64 18.20 -1.18 14.35
C ARG A 64 19.48 -1.44 13.56
N ASP A 65 19.88 -0.53 12.67
CA ASP A 65 21.10 -0.64 11.88
C ASP A 65 22.34 -0.38 12.74
N GLU A 66 22.33 0.65 13.58
CA GLU A 66 23.37 0.93 14.59
C GLU A 66 23.55 -0.24 15.56
N GLN A 67 22.46 -0.81 16.09
CA GLN A 67 22.53 -2.01 16.95
C GLN A 67 23.18 -3.20 16.24
N ARG A 68 22.97 -3.35 14.93
CA ARG A 68 23.61 -4.43 14.14
C ARG A 68 25.09 -4.18 13.97
N GLU A 69 25.49 -2.93 13.71
CA GLU A 69 26.89 -2.55 13.59
C GLU A 69 27.63 -2.77 14.91
N GLN A 70 27.05 -2.37 16.04
CA GLN A 70 27.61 -2.60 17.36
C GLN A 70 27.73 -4.10 17.69
N LEU A 71 26.69 -4.90 17.41
CA LEU A 71 26.75 -6.36 17.57
C LEU A 71 27.83 -7.00 16.67
N GLY A 72 28.00 -6.50 15.45
CA GLY A 72 29.04 -6.95 14.52
C GLY A 72 30.46 -6.58 14.92
N GLN A 73 30.63 -5.46 15.63
CA GLN A 73 31.92 -5.04 16.19
C GLN A 73 32.29 -5.82 17.45
N LEU A 74 31.29 -6.20 18.27
CA LEU A 74 31.51 -6.91 19.53
C LEU A 74 31.77 -8.41 19.35
N ASP A 75 31.05 -9.07 18.42
CA ASP A 75 31.29 -10.48 18.11
C ASP A 75 30.86 -10.84 16.68
N GLN A 76 31.84 -11.24 15.87
CA GLN A 76 31.65 -11.58 14.47
C GLN A 76 30.79 -12.84 14.27
N GLN A 77 30.83 -13.79 15.21
CA GLN A 77 30.06 -15.03 15.12
C GLN A 77 28.56 -14.82 15.37
N THR A 78 28.20 -14.03 16.38
CA THR A 78 26.79 -13.68 16.64
C THR A 78 26.19 -12.84 15.51
N ALA A 79 26.96 -11.93 14.89
CA ALA A 79 26.51 -11.19 13.73
C ALA A 79 26.19 -12.09 12.53
N MET A 80 27.05 -13.07 12.24
CA MET A 80 26.81 -14.08 11.19
C MET A 80 25.55 -14.90 11.50
N ARG A 81 25.36 -15.36 12.74
CA ARG A 81 24.14 -16.10 13.15
C ARG A 81 22.87 -15.26 12.99
N LEU A 82 22.90 -13.98 13.32
CA LEU A 82 21.76 -13.07 13.17
C LEU A 82 21.43 -12.80 11.70
N GLN A 83 22.46 -12.66 10.85
CA GLN A 83 22.29 -12.55 9.40
C GLN A 83 21.66 -13.83 8.82
N MET A 84 22.18 -14.99 9.22
CA MET A 84 21.65 -16.28 8.78
C MET A 84 20.19 -16.47 9.21
N LYS A 85 19.84 -16.12 10.46
CA LYS A 85 18.45 -16.17 10.95
C LYS A 85 17.52 -15.29 10.11
N ARG A 86 17.95 -14.08 9.72
CA ARG A 86 17.17 -13.20 8.83
C ARG A 86 17.04 -13.74 7.42
N GLU A 87 18.07 -14.41 6.91
CA GLU A 87 17.98 -15.08 5.62
C GLU A 87 16.98 -16.22 5.68
N ILE A 88 17.01 -17.03 6.75
CA ILE A 88 16.04 -18.09 7.01
C ILE A 88 14.63 -17.50 7.13
N ASP A 89 14.44 -16.40 7.85
CA ASP A 89 13.13 -15.77 8.00
C ASP A 89 12.63 -15.18 6.67
N ARG A 90 13.51 -14.53 5.89
CA ARG A 90 13.20 -14.10 4.50
C ARG A 90 12.84 -15.29 3.62
N VAL A 91 13.56 -16.40 3.75
CA VAL A 91 13.30 -17.64 3.02
C VAL A 91 11.95 -18.22 3.48
N ARG A 92 11.63 -18.25 4.78
CA ARG A 92 10.35 -18.72 5.32
C ARG A 92 9.18 -17.84 4.87
N GLU A 93 9.34 -16.51 4.85
CA GLU A 93 8.35 -15.57 4.30
C GLU A 93 8.15 -15.79 2.80
N ARG A 94 9.24 -16.03 2.05
CA ARG A 94 9.19 -16.38 0.63
C ARG A 94 8.57 -17.77 0.40
N MET A 95 8.83 -18.75 1.27
CA MET A 95 8.30 -20.11 1.21
C MET A 95 6.80 -20.13 1.49
N THR A 96 6.34 -19.40 2.50
CA THR A 96 4.91 -19.26 2.84
C THR A 96 4.13 -18.34 1.89
N LEU A 97 4.83 -17.70 0.95
CA LEU A 97 4.35 -17.14 -0.31
C LEU A 97 2.96 -16.45 -0.23
N LYS A 98 2.74 -15.62 0.80
CA LYS A 98 1.54 -14.78 0.91
C LYS A 98 1.48 -13.69 -0.18
N HIS A 99 2.62 -13.35 -0.80
CA HIS A 99 2.75 -12.22 -1.73
C HIS A 99 3.56 -12.59 -2.98
N LYS A 100 2.92 -13.28 -3.93
CA LYS A 100 3.52 -13.86 -5.16
C LYS A 100 4.00 -12.83 -6.19
N ASN A 101 3.38 -11.64 -6.23
CA ASN A 101 3.52 -10.65 -7.31
C ASN A 101 3.68 -9.20 -6.81
N THR A 102 4.18 -8.99 -5.58
CA THR A 102 4.25 -7.64 -4.98
C THR A 102 5.55 -6.88 -5.30
N SER A 103 6.57 -7.56 -5.79
CA SER A 103 7.84 -6.92 -6.16
C SER A 103 7.62 -5.87 -7.26
N ARG A 104 8.47 -4.83 -7.28
CA ARG A 104 8.36 -3.76 -8.30
C ARG A 104 8.51 -4.33 -9.72
N TRP A 105 9.38 -5.32 -9.89
CA TRP A 105 9.57 -6.04 -11.15
C TRP A 105 8.32 -6.84 -11.53
N ALA A 106 7.76 -7.66 -10.63
CA ALA A 106 6.59 -8.47 -10.93
C ALA A 106 5.37 -7.60 -11.31
N ARG A 107 5.16 -6.49 -10.58
CA ARG A 107 4.12 -5.50 -10.92
C ARG A 107 4.32 -4.87 -12.30
N HIS A 108 5.57 -4.55 -12.66
CA HIS A 108 5.90 -4.00 -13.97
C HIS A 108 5.70 -5.04 -15.08
N ALA A 109 6.23 -6.26 -14.90
CA ALA A 109 6.14 -7.36 -15.85
C ALA A 109 4.68 -7.72 -16.16
N LEU A 110 3.82 -7.85 -15.13
CA LEU A 110 2.40 -8.12 -15.31
C LEU A 110 1.65 -7.00 -16.05
N LYS A 111 2.06 -5.73 -15.87
CA LYS A 111 1.45 -4.61 -16.59
C LYS A 111 1.86 -4.60 -18.07
N GLN A 112 3.12 -4.93 -18.37
CA GLN A 112 3.71 -4.80 -19.70
C GLN A 112 3.71 -6.10 -20.51
N GLN A 113 3.33 -7.24 -19.94
CA GLN A 113 3.35 -8.55 -20.61
C GLN A 113 2.55 -8.60 -21.92
N LYS A 114 1.51 -7.76 -22.07
CA LYS A 114 0.71 -7.68 -23.30
C LYS A 114 1.49 -7.09 -24.48
N HIS A 115 2.48 -6.25 -24.20
CA HIS A 115 3.25 -5.51 -25.21
C HIS A 115 4.68 -6.05 -25.36
N ASN A 116 5.13 -6.94 -24.47
CA ASN A 116 6.45 -7.53 -24.51
C ASN A 116 6.39 -9.04 -24.22
N PRO A 117 6.58 -9.90 -25.24
CA PRO A 117 6.50 -11.35 -25.08
C PRO A 117 7.62 -11.91 -24.18
N ALA A 118 8.79 -11.27 -24.12
CA ALA A 118 9.87 -11.70 -23.24
C ALA A 118 9.50 -11.51 -21.75
N LEU A 119 8.75 -10.45 -21.42
CA LEU A 119 8.21 -10.27 -20.07
C LEU A 119 7.13 -11.30 -19.74
N ALA A 120 6.29 -11.67 -20.72
CA ALA A 120 5.30 -12.73 -20.53
C ALA A 120 5.95 -14.08 -20.23
N GLN A 121 7.01 -14.44 -20.98
CA GLN A 121 7.81 -15.65 -20.75
C GLN A 121 8.46 -15.63 -19.37
N ALA A 122 9.10 -14.52 -18.98
CA ALA A 122 9.74 -14.40 -17.67
C ALA A 122 8.75 -14.54 -16.49
N VAL A 123 7.51 -14.05 -16.65
CA VAL A 123 6.45 -14.28 -15.63
C VAL A 123 6.06 -15.75 -15.58
N GLN A 124 5.90 -16.41 -16.72
CA GLN A 124 5.59 -17.85 -16.76
C GLN A 124 6.70 -18.69 -16.14
N GLU A 125 7.97 -18.43 -16.46
CA GLU A 125 9.13 -19.09 -15.84
C GLU A 125 9.17 -18.88 -14.32
N GLN A 126 8.81 -17.69 -13.84
CA GLN A 126 8.73 -17.45 -12.40
C GLN A 126 7.63 -18.32 -11.75
N LEU A 127 6.48 -18.48 -12.41
CA LEU A 127 5.37 -19.27 -11.91
C LEU A 127 5.70 -20.78 -11.89
N THR A 128 6.26 -21.30 -12.98
CA THR A 128 6.67 -22.72 -13.10
C THR A 128 7.73 -23.06 -12.06
N ARG A 129 8.77 -22.24 -11.93
CA ARG A 129 9.81 -22.40 -10.90
C ARG A 129 9.21 -22.36 -9.48
N GLY A 130 8.21 -21.51 -9.26
CA GLY A 130 7.48 -21.45 -8.00
C GLY A 130 6.69 -22.74 -7.70
N GLU A 131 6.11 -23.39 -8.71
CA GLU A 131 5.41 -24.68 -8.59
C GLU A 131 6.37 -25.83 -8.32
N GLU A 132 7.49 -25.89 -9.05
CA GLU A 132 8.54 -26.90 -8.84
C GLU A 132 9.10 -26.85 -7.42
N LEU A 133 9.37 -25.64 -6.90
CA LEU A 133 9.86 -25.47 -5.54
C LEU A 133 8.83 -25.92 -4.50
N ARG A 134 7.53 -25.66 -4.72
CA ARG A 134 6.46 -26.15 -3.83
C ARG A 134 6.34 -27.67 -3.88
N ARG A 135 6.44 -28.28 -5.07
CA ARG A 135 6.44 -29.75 -5.21
C ARG A 135 7.60 -30.37 -4.43
N LYS A 136 8.83 -29.91 -4.67
CA LYS A 136 10.03 -30.35 -3.93
C LYS A 136 9.90 -30.18 -2.41
N GLN A 137 9.22 -29.13 -1.95
CA GLN A 137 8.97 -28.92 -0.52
C GLN A 137 7.96 -29.89 0.07
N MET A 138 6.85 -30.17 -0.65
CA MET A 138 5.89 -31.19 -0.23
C MET A 138 6.53 -32.58 -0.18
N ASP A 139 7.36 -32.90 -1.18
CA ASP A 139 8.09 -34.18 -1.24
C ASP A 139 9.12 -34.29 -0.11
N ALA A 140 9.86 -33.21 0.18
CA ALA A 140 10.82 -33.16 1.29
C ALA A 140 10.15 -33.21 2.68
N GLY A 141 8.94 -32.69 2.82
CA GLY A 141 8.15 -32.77 4.05
C GLY A 141 7.52 -34.16 4.28
N ALA A 142 7.28 -34.94 3.21
CA ALA A 142 6.74 -36.29 3.28
C ALA A 142 7.81 -37.37 3.58
N GLY A 143 9.09 -37.09 3.34
CA GLY A 143 10.21 -38.01 3.59
C GLY A 143 10.96 -37.80 4.91
N GLY A 144 10.47 -36.93 5.79
CA GLY A 144 11.09 -36.59 7.08
C GLY A 144 10.27 -37.02 8.30
N GLY A 145 9.71 -38.23 8.26
CA GLY A 145 9.09 -38.92 9.40
C GLY A 145 10.02 -39.97 9.98
#